data_AF-R4M5F9-F1
#
_entry.id   AF-R4M5F9-F1
#
_cell.length_a   1.000
_cell.length_b   1.000
_cell.length_c   1.000
_cell.angle_alpha   90.00
_cell.angle_beta   90.00
_cell.angle_gamma   90.00
#
_symmetry.space_group_name_H-M   'P 1'
#
loop_
_entity.id
_entity.type
_entity.pdbx_description
1 polymer ?
#
loop_
_entity_poly.entity_id
_entity_poly.type
_entity_poly.pdbx_seq_one_letter_code
_entity_poly.pdbx_strand_id
1 'polypeptide(L)'
;MDVALGVAVTDRVARLALVDSAAPGTVIDQFVLDVAEHPVEVLTETVVGTDRSLAGENHRLVATRLCWPDQAKADELQHALQDSGVHDVAVISEAQAATALVGAAHALCVAVGG
;
A
#
# COMPACT_ATOMS: atom_id res chain seq x y z
N MET A 1 -7.81 13.38 -8.42
CA MET A 1 -7.80 13.53 -6.94
C MET A 1 -6.60 12.80 -6.38
N ASP A 2 -6.14 13.21 -5.20
CA ASP A 2 -4.98 12.61 -4.55
C ASP A 2 -5.40 11.39 -3.73
N VAL A 3 -4.79 10.26 -4.02
CA VAL A 3 -5.13 8.97 -3.41
C VAL A 3 -3.89 8.41 -2.73
N ALA A 4 -4.07 7.81 -1.55
CA ALA A 4 -3.04 7.05 -0.88
C ALA A 4 -3.37 5.55 -0.96
N LEU A 5 -2.35 4.70 -1.12
CA LEU A 5 -2.50 3.26 -1.15
C LEU A 5 -1.90 2.65 0.11
N GLY A 6 -2.69 1.85 0.81
CA GLY A 6 -2.24 1.03 1.93
C GLY A 6 -2.06 -0.39 1.43
N VAL A 7 -0.93 -1.00 1.76
CA VAL A 7 -0.64 -2.40 1.44
C VAL A 7 -0.27 -3.08 2.75
N ALA A 8 -0.97 -4.13 3.14
CA ALA A 8 -0.58 -4.96 4.27
C ALA A 8 -0.49 -6.41 3.83
N VAL A 9 0.64 -7.04 4.12
CA VAL A 9 0.88 -8.45 3.78
C VAL A 9 0.84 -9.26 5.07
N THR A 10 0.02 -10.30 5.07
CA THR A 10 -0.07 -11.25 6.17
C THR A 10 0.05 -12.65 5.60
N ASP A 11 1.15 -13.33 5.93
CA ASP A 11 1.48 -14.66 5.44
C ASP A 11 1.55 -14.72 3.89
N ARG A 12 0.48 -15.17 3.22
CA ARG A 12 0.35 -15.25 1.76
C ARG A 12 -0.76 -14.37 1.19
N VAL A 13 -1.38 -13.55 2.02
CA VAL A 13 -2.47 -12.67 1.61
C VAL A 13 -1.98 -11.24 1.69
N ALA A 14 -1.98 -10.56 0.55
CA ALA A 14 -1.80 -9.12 0.52
C ALA A 14 -3.16 -8.46 0.44
N ARG A 15 -3.37 -7.47 1.30
CA ARG A 15 -4.57 -6.66 1.30
C ARG A 15 -4.14 -5.26 0.93
N LEU A 16 -4.90 -4.64 0.03
CA LEU A 16 -4.61 -3.32 -0.51
C LEU A 16 -5.86 -2.46 -0.35
N ALA A 17 -5.70 -1.22 0.09
CA ALA A 17 -6.80 -0.27 0.22
C ALA A 17 -6.39 1.08 -0.35
N LEU A 18 -7.18 1.57 -1.29
CA LEU A 18 -7.12 2.93 -1.80
C LEU A 18 -7.91 3.82 -0.84
N VAL A 19 -7.27 4.86 -0.31
CA VAL A 19 -7.92 5.84 0.56
C VAL A 19 -7.75 7.24 0.02
N ASP A 20 -8.74 8.09 0.28
CA ASP A 20 -8.66 9.49 -0.10
C ASP A 20 -7.56 10.19 0.71
N SER A 21 -6.58 10.79 0.02
CA SER A 21 -5.50 11.53 0.68
C SER A 21 -5.99 12.83 1.32
N ALA A 22 -7.10 13.40 0.83
CA ALA A 22 -7.73 14.58 1.41
C ALA A 22 -8.63 14.22 2.61
N ALA A 23 -9.08 12.96 2.71
CA ALA A 23 -9.93 12.45 3.77
C ALA A 23 -9.39 11.11 4.33
N PRO A 24 -8.27 11.13 5.08
CA PRO A 24 -7.65 9.92 5.59
C PRO A 24 -8.62 9.13 6.50
N GLY A 25 -8.92 7.89 6.12
CA GLY A 25 -9.95 7.05 6.75
C GLY A 25 -11.13 6.71 5.84
N THR A 26 -11.27 7.42 4.72
CA THR A 26 -12.25 7.06 3.68
C THR A 26 -11.61 6.09 2.71
N VAL A 27 -11.99 4.81 2.82
CA VAL A 27 -11.60 3.78 1.84
C VAL A 27 -12.43 4.01 0.58
N ILE A 28 -11.74 4.29 -0.52
CA ILE A 28 -12.31 4.43 -1.86
C ILE A 28 -12.56 3.04 -2.42
N ASP A 29 -11.57 2.16 -2.32
CA ASP A 29 -11.63 0.80 -2.81
C ASP A 29 -10.67 -0.12 -2.04
N GLN A 30 -10.98 -1.41 -1.99
CA GLN A 30 -10.17 -2.41 -1.30
C GLN A 30 -10.11 -3.70 -2.11
N PHE A 31 -8.94 -4.30 -2.16
CA PHE A 31 -8.72 -5.55 -2.88
C PHE A 31 -7.77 -6.46 -2.11
N VAL A 32 -8.04 -7.76 -2.24
CA VAL A 32 -7.27 -8.83 -1.61
C VAL A 32 -6.61 -9.61 -2.73
N LEU A 33 -5.30 -9.80 -2.63
CA LEU A 33 -4.52 -10.58 -3.57
C LEU A 33 -3.86 -11.77 -2.86
N ASP A 34 -3.89 -12.91 -3.53
CA ASP A 34 -3.05 -14.04 -3.15
C ASP A 34 -1.64 -13.80 -3.67
N VAL A 35 -0.68 -13.80 -2.75
CA VAL A 35 0.74 -13.56 -3.02
C VAL A 35 1.58 -14.79 -2.69
N ALA A 36 0.97 -15.99 -2.75
CA ALA A 36 1.62 -17.26 -2.45
C ALA A 36 2.88 -17.54 -3.30
N GLU A 37 2.87 -17.14 -4.58
CA GLU A 37 4.03 -17.24 -5.47
C GLU A 37 4.50 -15.85 -5.90
N HIS A 38 5.78 -15.56 -5.65
CA HIS A 38 6.44 -14.27 -5.92
C HIS A 38 5.68 -13.04 -5.40
N PRO A 39 5.58 -12.88 -4.06
CA PRO A 39 4.77 -11.82 -3.47
C PRO A 39 5.22 -10.42 -3.85
N VAL A 40 6.53 -10.22 -4.02
CA VAL A 40 7.11 -8.93 -4.42
C VAL A 40 6.68 -8.57 -5.84
N GLU A 41 6.93 -9.45 -6.80
CA GLU A 41 6.62 -9.21 -8.23
C GLU A 41 5.11 -8.95 -8.43
N VAL A 42 4.27 -9.82 -7.87
CA VAL A 42 2.81 -9.72 -7.97
C VAL A 42 2.29 -8.41 -7.36
N LEU A 43 2.82 -8.00 -6.20
CA LEU A 43 2.48 -6.72 -5.58
C LEU A 43 2.95 -5.55 -6.43
N THR A 44 4.18 -5.57 -6.93
CA THR A 44 4.71 -4.52 -7.79
C THR A 44 3.83 -4.34 -9.02
N GLU A 45 3.53 -5.42 -9.75
CA GLU A 45 2.66 -5.35 -10.93
C GLU A 45 1.26 -4.80 -10.59
N THR A 46 0.69 -5.25 -9.47
CA THR A 46 -0.64 -4.80 -9.02
C THR A 46 -0.65 -3.32 -8.68
N VAL A 47 0.32 -2.84 -7.90
CA VAL A 47 0.41 -1.44 -7.48
C VAL A 47 0.68 -0.54 -8.69
N VAL A 48 1.61 -0.94 -9.57
CA VAL A 48 1.92 -0.20 -10.82
C VAL A 48 0.71 -0.19 -11.76
N GLY A 49 -0.01 -1.29 -11.87
CA GLY A 49 -1.27 -1.38 -12.62
C GLY A 49 -2.33 -0.43 -12.05
N THR A 50 -2.43 -0.35 -10.72
CA THR A 50 -3.34 0.56 -10.01
C THR A 50 -2.95 2.02 -10.26
N ASP A 51 -1.67 2.40 -10.09
CA ASP A 51 -1.19 3.76 -10.36
C ASP A 51 -1.49 4.19 -11.80
N ARG A 52 -1.26 3.31 -12.77
CA ARG A 52 -1.59 3.56 -14.18
C ARG A 52 -3.09 3.73 -14.40
N SER A 53 -3.91 2.91 -13.74
CA SER A 53 -5.37 3.02 -13.83
C SER A 53 -5.87 4.34 -13.24
N LEU A 54 -5.36 4.72 -12.07
CA LEU A 54 -5.64 6.00 -11.42
C LEU A 54 -5.24 7.17 -12.32
N ALA A 55 -4.04 7.12 -12.92
CA ALA A 55 -3.58 8.14 -13.86
C ALA A 55 -4.52 8.31 -15.06
N GLY A 56 -5.12 7.20 -15.54
CA GLY A 56 -6.15 7.22 -16.59
C GLY A 56 -7.45 7.93 -16.17
N GLU A 57 -7.75 7.97 -14.87
CA GLU A 57 -8.95 8.59 -14.30
C GLU A 57 -8.73 10.01 -13.76
N ASN A 58 -7.55 10.63 -14.01
CA ASN A 58 -7.10 11.87 -13.35
C ASN A 58 -7.00 11.75 -11.82
N HIS A 59 -6.82 10.53 -11.32
CA HIS A 59 -6.40 10.25 -9.95
C HIS A 59 -4.88 10.12 -9.91
N ARG A 60 -4.26 10.55 -8.81
CA ARG A 60 -2.81 10.44 -8.62
C ARG A 60 -2.55 9.70 -7.33
N LEU A 61 -1.76 8.63 -7.43
CA LEU A 61 -1.22 7.98 -6.25
C LEU A 61 -0.14 8.89 -5.66
N VAL A 62 -0.42 9.49 -4.51
CA VAL A 62 0.49 10.45 -3.86
C VAL A 62 1.30 9.83 -2.72
N ALA A 63 0.85 8.72 -2.15
CA ALA A 63 1.53 8.04 -1.06
C ALA A 63 1.22 6.54 -1.08
N THR A 64 2.22 5.72 -0.79
CA THR A 64 2.04 4.26 -0.59
C THR A 64 2.61 3.86 0.76
N ARG A 65 1.80 3.24 1.61
CA ARG A 65 2.21 2.74 2.93
C ARG A 65 2.16 1.23 2.94
N LEU A 66 3.32 0.60 3.09
CA LEU A 66 3.48 -0.86 3.08
C LEU A 66 3.71 -1.36 4.51
N CYS A 67 2.90 -2.31 4.96
CA CYS A 67 3.08 -3.04 6.21
C CYS A 67 3.35 -4.51 5.89
N TRP A 68 4.55 -4.99 6.23
CA TRP A 68 4.92 -6.39 6.05
C TRP A 68 5.73 -6.85 7.27
N PRO A 69 5.41 -8.00 7.88
CA PRO A 69 6.23 -8.57 8.96
C PRO A 69 7.66 -8.93 8.56
N ASP A 70 7.95 -9.14 7.27
CA ASP A 70 9.28 -9.45 6.76
C ASP A 70 9.91 -8.19 6.16
N GLN A 71 10.78 -7.55 6.93
CA GLN A 71 11.40 -6.28 6.55
C GLN A 71 12.27 -6.40 5.29
N ALA A 72 12.92 -7.55 5.07
CA ALA A 72 13.78 -7.74 3.89
C ALA A 72 12.94 -7.75 2.61
N LYS A 73 11.78 -8.44 2.63
CA LYS A 73 10.83 -8.42 1.52
C LYS A 73 10.14 -7.06 1.35
N ALA A 74 9.88 -6.37 2.46
CA ALA A 74 9.31 -5.03 2.43
C ALA A 74 10.23 -4.02 1.72
N ASP A 75 11.52 -4.05 2.04
CA ASP A 75 12.53 -3.20 1.41
C ASP A 75 12.76 -3.58 -0.06
N GLU A 76 12.71 -4.87 -0.40
CA GLU A 76 12.76 -5.34 -1.79
C GLU A 76 11.56 -4.83 -2.60
N LEU A 77 10.34 -4.96 -2.06
CA LEU A 77 9.13 -4.43 -2.69
C LEU A 77 9.17 -2.90 -2.80
N GLN A 78 9.64 -2.20 -1.77
CA GLN A 78 9.80 -0.75 -1.82
C GLN A 78 10.71 -0.33 -2.99
N HIS A 79 11.87 -0.96 -3.14
CA HIS A 79 12.77 -0.67 -4.26
C HIS A 79 12.12 -1.01 -5.61
N ALA A 80 11.49 -2.18 -5.74
CA ALA A 80 10.83 -2.57 -6.99
C ALA A 80 9.72 -1.58 -7.41
N LEU A 81 8.96 -1.06 -6.44
CA LEU A 81 7.94 -0.04 -6.67
C LEU A 81 8.56 1.29 -7.10
N GLN A 82 9.63 1.73 -6.44
CA GLN A 82 10.35 2.95 -6.79
C GLN A 82 10.96 2.87 -8.20
N ASP A 83 11.59 1.74 -8.53
CA ASP A 83 12.16 1.49 -9.87
C ASP A 83 11.08 1.46 -10.96
N SER A 84 9.87 1.05 -10.61
CA SER A 84 8.71 1.04 -11.51
C SER A 84 8.04 2.42 -11.67
N GLY A 85 8.45 3.42 -10.90
CA GLY A 85 7.93 4.80 -10.96
C GLY A 85 6.87 5.14 -9.90
N VAL A 86 6.61 4.26 -8.93
CA VAL A 86 5.73 4.53 -7.80
C VAL A 86 6.53 5.25 -6.72
N HIS A 87 6.24 6.52 -6.50
CA HIS A 87 6.97 7.38 -5.56
C HIS A 87 6.27 7.46 -4.21
N ASP A 88 6.99 7.92 -3.18
CA ASP A 88 6.47 8.10 -1.81
C ASP A 88 5.98 6.78 -1.16
N VAL A 89 6.76 5.71 -1.38
CA VAL A 89 6.56 4.40 -0.74
C VAL A 89 7.29 4.37 0.59
N ALA A 90 6.55 4.16 1.68
CA ALA A 90 7.12 4.02 3.01
C ALA A 90 6.72 2.69 3.64
N VAL A 91 7.73 1.94 4.08
CA VAL A 91 7.55 0.73 4.89
C VAL A 91 7.25 1.14 6.33
N ILE A 92 6.17 0.60 6.88
CA ILE A 92 5.73 0.79 8.25
C ILE A 92 5.77 -0.58 8.94
N SER A 93 6.47 -0.66 10.06
CA SER A 93 6.45 -1.86 10.90
C SER A 93 5.15 -1.95 11.71
N GLU A 94 4.73 -3.14 12.10
CA GLU A 94 3.50 -3.36 12.89
C GLU A 94 3.47 -2.53 14.18
N ALA A 95 4.62 -2.38 14.84
CA ALA A 95 4.78 -1.51 16.02
C ALA A 95 4.64 -0.01 15.69
N GLN A 96 5.03 0.40 14.48
CA GLN A 96 4.81 1.77 13.99
C GLN A 96 3.36 2.00 13.59
N ALA A 97 2.68 0.99 13.04
CA ALA A 97 1.25 1.06 12.79
C ALA A 97 0.46 1.24 14.09
N ALA A 98 0.80 0.49 15.14
CA ALA A 98 0.20 0.61 16.47
C ALA A 98 0.47 1.98 17.15
N THR A 99 1.62 2.60 16.89
CA THR A 99 1.98 3.92 17.47
C THR A 99 1.52 5.10 16.62
N ALA A 100 1.14 4.88 15.36
CA ALA A 100 0.59 5.89 14.44
C ALA A 100 -0.86 6.32 14.77
N LEU A 101 -1.31 6.12 16.01
CA LEU A 101 -2.64 6.43 16.57
C LEU A 101 -3.10 7.89 16.36
N VAL A 102 -2.24 8.75 15.80
CA VAL A 102 -2.47 10.20 15.61
C VAL A 102 -2.43 10.61 14.13
N GLY A 103 -2.15 9.71 13.17
CA GLY A 103 -1.94 10.07 11.77
C GLY A 103 -2.58 9.15 10.72
N ALA A 104 -2.74 9.67 9.50
CA ALA A 104 -3.30 8.99 8.32
C ALA A 104 -2.73 7.59 8.03
N ALA A 105 -1.49 7.31 8.47
CA ALA A 105 -0.86 6.00 8.37
C ALA A 105 -1.60 4.88 9.14
N HIS A 106 -2.25 5.19 10.28
CA HIS A 106 -3.07 4.22 11.01
C HIS A 106 -4.37 3.93 10.26
N ALA A 107 -4.98 4.92 9.61
CA ALA A 107 -6.16 4.67 8.78
C ALA A 107 -5.86 3.71 7.63
N LEU A 108 -4.68 3.82 7.02
CA LEU A 108 -4.23 2.90 5.97
C LEU A 108 -3.95 1.50 6.50
N CYS A 109 -3.22 1.34 7.61
CA CYS A 109 -2.96 0.01 8.15
C CYS A 109 -4.22 -0.65 8.75
N VAL A 110 -5.12 0.11 9.39
CA VAL A 110 -6.38 -0.40 9.97
C VAL A 110 -7.42 -0.69 8.90
N ALA A 111 -7.50 0.11 7.83
CA ALA A 111 -8.35 -0.23 6.68
C ALA A 111 -7.95 -1.56 6.03
N VAL A 112 -6.67 -1.94 6.16
CA VAL A 112 -6.11 -3.12 5.50
C VAL A 112 -5.96 -4.31 6.48
N GLY A 113 -5.96 -4.07 7.79
CA GLY A 113 -5.81 -5.08 8.85
C GLY A 113 -7.07 -5.36 9.68
N GLY A 114 -8.21 -4.74 9.35
CA GLY A 114 -9.50 -4.96 9.99
C GLY A 114 -10.28 -6.16 9.46
#